data_AF-A0A6T7T8R5-F1
#
_entry.id   AF-A0A6T7T8R5-F1
#
_cell.length_a   1.000
_cell.length_b   1.000
_cell.length_c   1.000
_cell.angle_alpha   90.00
_cell.angle_beta   90.00
_cell.angle_gamma   90.00
#
_symmetry.space_group_name_H-M   'P 1'
#
loop_
_entity.id
_entity.type
_entity.pdbx_description
1 polymer ?
#
loop_
_entity_poly.entity_id
_entity_poly.type
_entity_poly.pdbx_seq_one_letter_code
_entity_poly.pdbx_strand_id
1 'polypeptide(L)'
;ASAMSEASQLRHRRPAGKNEGGGITIEYELEELELEKKRIELEIQAIQLKEKEMALKRKKAANEATGGFDVLTETDKKLADQDLKERRAILQRYKDSQGTDSKKTQYKLLLVVVLFPIISLAILIPIFRFMYEEKILPNPCKGICDLDAEFMAKRPAGCKPENPNRVFFLDVPQAGSQKFSSLMNTLKNVKEWELVSVRAWRDAVYAAPVFLSPASRTTYSDEDYEVIYRSNMANLINALVPHRRLFYGSSFVHDLNLTSNVNRNDTVRYISMVREPLARLQEQYEADRELDHKRGKKKFTINLNFEECAQMQVCRNTLQFSRWCNLQTRYFCGWGKDCLYDRNLNATNAMLQKAIQNIEKSFLAVGLYEDFDVSHQLFEALLPTYLEGLGEGLPAGGEAAKAAEISQDVKSALKAFCWADVALYEYVKKKFADQAKSCKLT
;
A
#
# COMPACT_ATOMS: atom_id res chain seq x y z
N ALA A 1 -23.90 -36.48 1.90
CA ALA A 1 -22.52 -36.96 1.63
C ALA A 1 -21.51 -35.81 1.48
N SER A 2 -21.87 -34.62 0.96
CA SER A 2 -20.90 -33.54 0.74
C SER A 2 -20.47 -32.74 1.99
N ALA A 3 -21.27 -32.70 3.06
CA ALA A 3 -20.97 -31.90 4.26
C ALA A 3 -19.99 -32.55 5.26
N MET A 4 -19.76 -33.87 5.19
CA MET A 4 -18.79 -34.56 6.06
C MET A 4 -17.35 -34.51 5.53
N SER A 5 -17.16 -34.07 4.27
CA SER A 5 -15.84 -34.00 3.63
C SER A 5 -15.01 -32.81 4.12
N GLU A 6 -15.64 -31.68 4.47
CA GLU A 6 -14.92 -30.49 4.96
C GLU A 6 -14.43 -30.66 6.40
N ALA A 7 -15.20 -31.32 7.27
CA ALA A 7 -14.82 -31.53 8.66
C ALA A 7 -13.58 -32.45 8.83
N SER A 8 -13.32 -33.32 7.85
CA SER A 8 -12.15 -34.21 7.86
C SER A 8 -10.88 -33.51 7.37
N GLN A 9 -11.01 -32.50 6.50
CA GLN A 9 -9.87 -31.78 5.92
C GLN A 9 -9.17 -30.81 6.89
N LEU A 10 -9.81 -30.44 8.00
CA LEU A 10 -9.22 -29.62 9.06
C LEU A 10 -8.22 -30.38 9.97
N ARG A 11 -8.08 -31.71 9.83
CA ARG A 11 -7.18 -32.52 10.69
C ARG A 11 -5.70 -32.51 10.30
N HIS A 12 -5.31 -31.94 9.16
CA HIS A 12 -3.95 -32.09 8.62
C HIS A 12 -3.27 -30.77 8.27
N ARG A 13 -3.20 -29.83 9.22
CA ARG A 13 -2.14 -28.80 9.24
C ARG A 13 -1.73 -28.47 10.68
N ARG A 14 -0.86 -29.29 11.25
CA ARG A 14 0.03 -28.85 12.34
C ARG A 14 1.40 -28.57 11.75
N PRO A 15 1.90 -27.32 11.78
CA PRO A 15 3.31 -27.07 11.46
C PRO A 15 4.19 -27.67 12.57
N ALA A 16 5.17 -28.46 12.16
CA ALA A 16 6.17 -29.02 13.06
C ALA A 16 7.17 -27.93 13.47
N GLY A 17 7.09 -27.55 14.75
CA GLY A 17 8.23 -27.24 15.63
C GLY A 17 9.07 -25.99 15.36
N LYS A 18 9.09 -25.09 16.35
CA LYS A 18 10.32 -24.82 17.12
C LYS A 18 9.95 -24.29 18.52
N ASN A 19 10.48 -25.02 19.51
CA ASN A 19 10.40 -24.72 20.93
C ASN A 19 11.31 -23.54 21.26
N GLU A 20 10.75 -22.41 21.69
CA GLU A 20 11.36 -21.52 22.70
C GLU A 20 10.23 -20.73 23.41
N GLY A 21 10.25 -20.74 24.75
CA GLY A 21 9.71 -19.65 25.57
C GLY A 21 8.20 -19.58 25.78
N GLY A 22 7.74 -20.18 26.88
CA GLY A 22 6.36 -20.20 27.37
C GLY A 22 5.58 -18.88 27.37
N GLY A 23 4.35 -18.99 26.89
CA GLY A 23 3.28 -18.01 26.98
C GLY A 23 2.14 -18.47 26.08
N ILE A 24 1.43 -19.54 26.45
CA ILE A 24 0.19 -19.90 25.76
C ILE A 24 -0.76 -18.72 25.97
N THR A 25 -1.00 -17.95 24.91
CA THR A 25 -1.90 -16.82 24.95
C THR A 25 -3.30 -17.34 25.22
N ILE A 26 -3.96 -16.80 26.26
CA ILE A 26 -5.36 -17.09 26.63
C ILE A 26 -6.30 -17.00 25.41
N GLU A 27 -5.92 -16.19 24.43
CA GLU A 27 -6.58 -16.01 23.14
C GLU A 27 -6.66 -17.31 22.32
N TYR A 28 -5.63 -18.16 22.35
CA TYR A 28 -5.61 -19.43 21.60
C TYR A 28 -6.54 -20.47 22.24
N GLU A 29 -6.57 -20.56 23.57
CA GLU A 29 -7.50 -21.44 24.28
C GLU A 29 -8.96 -21.02 24.09
N LEU A 30 -9.22 -19.71 23.99
CA LEU A 30 -10.55 -19.18 23.71
C LEU A 30 -11.01 -19.51 22.29
N GLU A 31 -10.13 -19.39 21.30
CA GLU A 31 -10.42 -19.73 19.90
C GLU A 31 -10.67 -21.23 19.71
N GLU A 32 -9.93 -22.10 20.42
CA GLU A 32 -10.13 -23.54 20.41
C GLU A 32 -11.49 -23.94 21.03
N LEU A 33 -11.89 -23.29 22.13
CA LEU A 33 -13.21 -23.49 22.75
C LEU A 33 -14.36 -23.00 21.86
N GLU A 34 -14.20 -21.88 21.15
CA GLU A 34 -15.23 -21.41 20.20
C GLU A 34 -15.38 -22.36 19.00
N LEU A 35 -14.28 -22.92 18.50
CA LEU A 35 -14.28 -23.93 17.46
C LEU A 35 -14.99 -25.21 17.91
N GLU A 36 -14.72 -25.67 19.13
CA GLU A 36 -15.36 -26.86 19.69
C GLU A 36 -16.87 -26.64 19.90
N LYS A 37 -17.28 -25.46 20.36
CA LYS A 37 -18.70 -25.08 20.47
C LYS A 37 -19.40 -25.09 19.12
N LYS A 38 -18.82 -24.47 18.09
CA LYS A 38 -19.37 -24.48 16.72
C LYS A 38 -19.48 -25.89 16.16
N ARG A 39 -18.50 -26.75 16.44
CA ARG A 39 -18.54 -28.16 16.04
C ARG A 39 -19.72 -28.90 16.66
N ILE A 40 -19.96 -28.73 17.95
CA ILE A 40 -21.09 -29.34 18.67
C ILE A 40 -22.43 -28.83 18.10
N GLU A 41 -22.56 -27.52 17.83
CA GLU A 41 -23.76 -26.93 17.23
C GLU A 41 -24.07 -27.53 15.85
N LEU A 42 -23.05 -27.72 15.01
CA LEU A 42 -23.19 -28.37 13.71
C LEU A 42 -23.58 -29.85 13.83
N GLU A 43 -23.03 -30.59 14.79
CA GLU A 43 -23.42 -31.98 15.05
C GLU A 43 -24.89 -32.07 15.49
N ILE A 44 -25.38 -31.14 16.32
CA ILE A 44 -26.80 -31.05 16.70
C ILE A 44 -27.69 -30.75 15.50
N GLN A 45 -27.31 -29.80 14.64
CA GLN A 45 -28.07 -29.48 13.43
C GLN A 45 -28.14 -30.67 12.45
N ALA A 46 -27.02 -31.39 12.28
CA ALA A 46 -26.97 -32.59 11.44
C ALA A 46 -27.91 -33.69 11.97
N ILE A 47 -27.97 -33.86 13.30
CA ILE A 47 -28.89 -34.81 13.94
C ILE A 47 -30.36 -34.40 13.68
N GLN A 48 -30.71 -33.13 13.87
CA GLN A 48 -32.07 -32.63 13.62
C GLN A 48 -32.49 -32.79 12.15
N LEU A 49 -31.57 -32.58 11.21
CA LEU A 49 -31.83 -32.78 9.79
C LEU A 49 -32.13 -34.26 9.49
N LYS A 50 -31.34 -35.17 10.08
CA LYS A 50 -31.54 -36.63 9.92
C LYS A 50 -32.87 -37.09 10.51
N GLU A 51 -33.29 -36.52 11.64
CA GLU A 51 -34.62 -36.77 12.22
C GLU A 51 -35.75 -36.31 11.29
N LYS A 52 -35.63 -35.11 10.70
CA LYS A 52 -36.60 -34.62 9.71
C LYS A 52 -36.65 -35.51 8.46
N GLU A 53 -35.51 -35.97 7.98
CA GLU A 53 -35.44 -36.89 6.83
C GLU A 53 -36.11 -38.23 7.14
N MET A 54 -35.84 -38.81 8.32
CA MET A 54 -36.49 -40.05 8.76
C MET A 54 -38.00 -39.87 8.94
N ALA A 55 -38.44 -38.75 9.49
CA ALA A 55 -39.87 -38.44 9.63
C ALA A 55 -40.54 -38.30 8.25
N LEU A 56 -39.86 -37.70 7.27
CA LEU A 56 -40.37 -37.55 5.91
C LEU A 56 -40.44 -38.90 5.19
N LYS A 57 -39.44 -39.78 5.38
CA LYS A 57 -39.48 -41.17 4.89
C LYS A 57 -40.63 -41.96 5.51
N ARG A 58 -40.86 -41.81 6.82
CA ARG A 58 -42.01 -42.42 7.51
C ARG A 58 -43.35 -41.93 6.94
N LYS A 59 -43.49 -40.63 6.65
CA LYS A 59 -44.69 -40.08 6.01
C LYS A 59 -44.90 -40.60 4.59
N LYS A 60 -43.83 -40.71 3.79
CA LYS A 60 -43.91 -41.30 2.43
C LYS A 60 -44.32 -42.77 2.49
N ALA A 61 -43.67 -43.56 3.34
CA ALA A 61 -44.01 -44.96 3.54
C ALA A 61 -45.46 -45.13 4.04
N ALA A 62 -45.93 -44.27 4.95
CA ALA A 62 -47.32 -44.31 5.42
C ALA A 62 -48.34 -43.94 4.32
N ASN A 63 -48.00 -43.01 3.43
CA ASN A 63 -48.84 -42.65 2.29
C ASN A 63 -48.88 -43.77 1.24
N GLU A 64 -47.74 -44.43 0.99
CA GLU A 64 -47.61 -45.57 0.08
C GLU A 64 -48.30 -46.83 0.65
N ALA A 65 -48.35 -46.98 1.99
CA ALA A 65 -48.98 -48.11 2.69
C ALA A 65 -50.53 -48.02 2.80
N THR A 66 -51.19 -47.15 2.02
CA THR A 66 -52.66 -47.25 1.80
C THR A 66 -53.06 -48.45 0.93
N GLY A 67 -52.12 -49.33 0.59
CA GLY A 67 -52.40 -50.69 0.16
C GLY A 67 -51.19 -51.60 0.32
N GLY A 68 -51.03 -52.22 1.49
CA GLY A 68 -50.11 -53.35 1.66
C GLY A 68 -49.24 -53.25 2.90
N PHE A 69 -49.46 -54.19 3.81
CA PHE A 69 -48.75 -54.45 5.06
C PHE A 69 -47.24 -54.55 4.84
N ASP A 70 -46.44 -53.78 5.58
CA ASP A 70 -45.09 -54.24 5.92
C ASP A 70 -44.65 -53.79 7.31
N VAL A 71 -44.25 -54.79 8.08
CA VAL A 71 -44.00 -54.76 9.52
C VAL A 71 -42.60 -54.19 9.72
N LEU A 72 -42.49 -53.01 10.34
CA LEU A 72 -41.25 -52.60 10.99
C LEU A 72 -40.87 -53.70 11.98
N THR A 73 -39.81 -54.44 11.67
CA THR A 73 -39.37 -55.59 12.45
C THR A 73 -39.12 -55.13 13.90
N GLU A 74 -39.51 -55.95 14.87
CA GLU A 74 -39.38 -55.62 16.30
C GLU A 74 -37.94 -55.26 16.71
N THR A 75 -36.97 -55.75 15.93
CA THR A 75 -35.55 -55.41 15.97
C THR A 75 -35.26 -53.94 15.69
N ASP A 76 -35.93 -53.30 14.74
CA ASP A 76 -35.71 -51.88 14.42
C ASP A 76 -36.24 -50.94 15.51
N LYS A 77 -37.34 -51.34 16.18
CA LYS A 77 -37.86 -50.63 17.36
C LYS A 77 -36.89 -50.70 18.53
N LYS A 78 -36.32 -51.88 18.80
CA LYS A 78 -35.35 -52.08 19.90
C LYS A 78 -34.06 -51.28 19.66
N LEU A 79 -33.57 -51.21 18.42
CA LEU A 79 -32.38 -50.42 18.08
C LEU A 79 -32.61 -48.92 18.25
N ALA A 80 -33.79 -48.42 17.85
CA ALA A 80 -34.15 -47.01 18.03
C ALA A 80 -34.29 -46.61 19.51
N ASP A 81 -34.88 -47.48 20.34
CA ASP A 81 -35.01 -47.23 21.78
C ASP A 81 -33.67 -47.25 22.51
N GLN A 82 -32.73 -48.09 22.08
CA GLN A 82 -31.38 -48.12 22.64
C GLN A 82 -30.58 -46.85 22.31
N ASP A 83 -30.62 -46.36 21.06
CA ASP A 83 -29.99 -45.08 20.67
C ASP A 83 -30.60 -43.91 21.44
N LEU A 84 -31.92 -43.90 21.62
CA LEU A 84 -32.61 -42.84 22.38
C LEU A 84 -32.20 -42.84 23.87
N LYS A 85 -31.95 -44.03 24.45
CA LYS A 85 -31.51 -44.18 25.84
C LYS A 85 -30.07 -43.72 26.05
N GLU A 86 -29.16 -44.06 25.14
CA GLU A 86 -27.77 -43.57 25.20
C GLU A 86 -27.70 -42.06 25.06
N ARG A 87 -28.49 -41.46 24.15
CA ARG A 87 -28.54 -40.00 23.97
C ARG A 87 -29.08 -39.28 25.20
N ARG A 88 -30.11 -39.81 25.87
CA ARG A 88 -30.61 -39.25 27.13
C ARG A 88 -29.55 -39.30 28.23
N ALA A 89 -28.74 -40.37 28.29
CA ALA A 89 -27.65 -40.48 29.25
C ALA A 89 -26.55 -39.45 29.00
N ILE A 90 -26.19 -39.17 27.74
CA ILE A 90 -25.20 -38.14 27.38
C ILE A 90 -25.72 -36.74 27.75
N LEU A 91 -26.96 -36.42 27.40
CA LEU A 91 -27.60 -35.14 27.76
C LEU A 91 -27.66 -34.92 29.27
N GLN A 92 -27.91 -35.99 30.03
CA GLN A 92 -27.93 -35.91 31.48
C GLN A 92 -26.53 -35.66 32.06
N ARG A 93 -25.48 -36.35 31.59
CA ARG A 93 -24.09 -36.06 32.00
C ARG A 93 -23.68 -34.63 31.68
N TYR A 94 -24.12 -34.09 30.55
CA TYR A 94 -23.84 -32.71 30.18
C TYR A 94 -24.52 -31.71 31.14
N LYS A 95 -25.80 -31.95 31.47
CA LYS A 95 -26.52 -31.14 32.47
C LYS A 95 -25.89 -31.21 33.85
N ASP A 96 -25.47 -32.40 34.27
CA ASP A 96 -24.84 -32.62 35.57
C ASP A 96 -23.45 -31.96 35.63
N SER A 97 -22.70 -31.92 34.50
CA SER A 97 -21.41 -31.21 34.41
C SER A 97 -21.53 -29.68 34.47
N GLN A 98 -22.70 -29.11 34.16
CA GLN A 98 -22.97 -27.68 34.31
C GLN A 98 -23.42 -27.29 35.72
N GLY A 99 -23.69 -28.27 36.60
CA GLY A 99 -24.24 -28.06 37.92
C GLY A 99 -23.16 -27.90 39.01
N THR A 100 -23.24 -26.78 39.74
CA THR A 100 -22.72 -26.51 41.10
C THR A 100 -21.38 -25.77 41.28
N ASP A 101 -20.37 -25.88 40.42
CA ASP A 101 -19.14 -25.05 40.55
C ASP A 101 -19.17 -23.74 39.73
N SER A 102 -20.19 -23.58 38.89
CA SER A 102 -20.34 -22.44 37.98
C SER A 102 -20.56 -21.11 38.71
N LYS A 103 -21.28 -21.06 39.84
CA LYS A 103 -21.67 -19.77 40.46
C LYS A 103 -20.52 -19.05 41.17
N LYS A 104 -19.59 -19.77 41.82
CA LYS A 104 -18.40 -19.16 42.44
C LYS A 104 -17.37 -18.74 41.39
N THR A 105 -17.25 -19.52 40.32
CA THR A 105 -16.36 -19.22 39.19
C THR A 105 -16.90 -18.05 38.37
N GLN A 106 -18.21 -17.94 38.19
CA GLN A 106 -18.86 -16.80 37.53
C GLN A 106 -18.68 -15.49 38.31
N TYR A 107 -18.72 -15.49 39.65
CA TYR A 107 -18.46 -14.27 40.43
C TYR A 107 -17.00 -13.82 40.35
N LYS A 108 -16.03 -14.74 40.40
CA LYS A 108 -14.61 -14.41 40.19
C LYS A 108 -14.36 -13.93 38.77
N LEU A 109 -14.98 -14.57 37.77
CA LEU A 109 -14.89 -14.16 36.38
C LEU A 109 -15.53 -12.78 36.18
N LEU A 110 -16.70 -12.50 36.76
CA LEU A 110 -17.34 -11.18 36.69
C LEU A 110 -16.46 -10.09 37.33
N LEU A 111 -15.83 -10.38 38.47
CA LEU A 111 -14.99 -9.42 39.18
C LEU A 111 -13.68 -9.13 38.41
N VAL A 112 -13.08 -10.13 37.80
CA VAL A 112 -11.88 -9.96 36.95
C VAL A 112 -12.23 -9.35 35.60
N VAL A 113 -13.33 -9.75 34.96
CA VAL A 113 -13.68 -9.32 33.60
C VAL A 113 -14.36 -7.95 33.58
N VAL A 114 -15.09 -7.57 34.64
CA VAL A 114 -15.81 -6.28 34.67
C VAL A 114 -15.08 -5.24 35.52
N LEU A 115 -14.65 -5.61 36.72
CA LEU A 115 -14.10 -4.65 37.68
C LEU A 115 -12.65 -4.26 37.35
N PHE A 116 -11.84 -5.19 36.86
CA PHE A 116 -10.46 -4.89 36.44
C PHE A 116 -10.37 -3.90 35.27
N PRO A 117 -11.11 -4.02 34.16
CA PRO A 117 -11.05 -3.00 33.10
C PRO A 117 -11.63 -1.66 33.54
N ILE A 118 -12.64 -1.62 34.41
CA ILE A 118 -13.16 -0.35 34.95
C ILE A 118 -12.11 0.34 35.82
N ILE A 119 -11.45 -0.38 36.73
CA ILE A 119 -10.37 0.16 37.56
C ILE A 119 -9.17 0.56 36.69
N SER A 120 -8.81 -0.27 35.70
CA SER A 120 -7.74 0.03 34.76
C SER A 120 -8.04 1.29 33.95
N LEU A 121 -9.27 1.47 33.45
CA LEU A 121 -9.70 2.70 32.76
C LEU A 121 -9.70 3.91 33.71
N ALA A 122 -10.17 3.75 34.94
CA ALA A 122 -10.20 4.83 35.93
C ALA A 122 -8.79 5.31 36.34
N ILE A 123 -7.78 4.43 36.27
CA ILE A 123 -6.37 4.77 36.54
C ILE A 123 -5.66 5.25 35.27
N LEU A 124 -5.86 4.57 34.14
CA LEU A 124 -5.18 4.87 32.89
C LEU A 124 -5.69 6.17 32.26
N ILE A 125 -7.00 6.47 32.30
CA ILE A 125 -7.54 7.71 31.68
C ILE A 125 -6.90 8.97 32.29
N PRO A 126 -6.80 9.14 33.62
CA PRO A 126 -6.10 10.28 34.21
C PRO A 126 -4.62 10.31 33.85
N ILE A 127 -3.94 9.16 33.79
CA ILE A 127 -2.52 9.09 33.37
C ILE A 127 -2.37 9.52 31.92
N PHE A 128 -3.18 8.99 31.00
CA PHE A 128 -3.18 9.40 29.60
C PHE A 128 -3.54 10.88 29.44
N ARG A 129 -4.51 11.38 30.21
CA ARG A 129 -4.88 12.80 30.22
C ARG A 129 -3.75 13.68 30.74
N PHE A 130 -3.13 13.32 31.86
CA PHE A 130 -1.97 14.01 32.41
C PHE A 130 -0.80 13.99 31.43
N MET A 131 -0.49 12.83 30.86
CA MET A 131 0.56 12.71 29.86
C MET A 131 0.24 13.51 28.58
N TYR A 132 -1.04 13.69 28.24
CA TYR A 132 -1.47 14.55 27.13
C TYR A 132 -1.35 16.04 27.47
N GLU A 133 -1.81 16.46 28.65
CA GLU A 133 -1.76 17.84 29.14
C GLU A 133 -0.31 18.31 29.38
N GLU A 134 0.54 17.45 29.96
CA GLU A 134 1.96 17.70 30.20
C GLU A 134 2.86 17.43 28.98
N LYS A 135 2.27 17.10 27.81
CA LYS A 135 3.01 16.84 26.57
C LYS A 135 4.06 15.71 26.68
N ILE A 136 3.87 14.77 27.60
CA ILE A 136 4.72 13.59 27.83
C ILE A 136 4.41 12.50 26.81
N LEU A 137 3.14 12.32 26.46
CA LEU A 137 2.76 11.66 25.20
C LEU A 137 3.03 12.66 24.07
N PRO A 138 3.40 12.20 22.86
CA PRO A 138 3.56 13.07 21.71
C PRO A 138 2.27 13.86 21.52
N ASN A 139 2.29 15.10 22.01
CA ASN A 139 1.30 16.12 21.77
C ASN A 139 1.18 16.20 20.23
N PRO A 140 -0.01 16.10 19.61
CA PRO A 140 -0.20 15.93 18.16
C PRO A 140 0.33 17.08 17.26
N CYS A 141 1.27 17.89 17.76
CA CYS A 141 1.97 18.94 17.04
C CYS A 141 3.49 19.06 17.36
N LYS A 142 4.30 17.99 17.26
CA LYS A 142 5.74 18.05 16.94
C LYS A 142 6.05 17.96 15.43
N GLY A 143 5.05 18.13 14.58
CA GLY A 143 5.25 18.71 13.25
C GLY A 143 4.31 19.89 13.11
N ILE A 144 4.75 21.09 13.53
CA ILE A 144 4.12 22.39 13.31
C ILE A 144 2.63 22.30 12.91
N CYS A 145 1.75 22.35 13.91
CA CYS A 145 0.33 22.62 13.62
C CYS A 145 0.11 24.10 13.25
N ASP A 146 0.93 24.98 13.83
CA ASP A 146 1.07 26.39 13.50
C ASP A 146 2.56 26.70 13.33
N LEU A 147 2.95 27.20 12.16
CA LEU A 147 4.32 27.59 11.82
C LEU A 147 4.91 28.44 12.93
N ASP A 148 5.97 27.95 13.59
CA ASP A 148 6.66 28.69 14.63
C ASP A 148 6.90 30.11 14.12
N ALA A 149 6.59 31.10 14.95
CA ALA A 149 6.76 32.51 14.59
C ALA A 149 8.21 32.78 14.16
N GLU A 150 9.20 32.08 14.75
CA GLU A 150 10.60 32.18 14.35
C GLU A 150 10.83 31.63 12.93
N PHE A 151 10.30 30.44 12.62
CA PHE A 151 10.38 29.88 11.27
C PHE A 151 9.66 30.79 10.24
N MET A 152 8.48 31.29 10.59
CA MET A 152 7.74 32.23 9.74
C MET A 152 8.49 33.53 9.48
N ALA A 153 9.28 33.99 10.47
CA ALA A 153 10.12 35.18 10.33
C ALA A 153 11.36 34.93 9.45
N LYS A 154 11.94 33.72 9.49
CA LYS A 154 13.09 33.33 8.64
C LYS A 154 12.71 32.96 7.22
N ARG A 155 11.43 32.71 6.97
CA ARG A 155 10.93 32.22 5.68
C ARG A 155 11.18 33.21 4.54
N PRO A 156 11.56 32.73 3.35
CA PRO A 156 11.70 33.59 2.18
C PRO A 156 10.40 34.36 1.88
N ALA A 157 10.51 35.68 1.80
CA ALA A 157 9.37 36.54 1.53
C ALA A 157 8.87 36.30 0.09
N GLY A 158 7.57 36.04 -0.08
CA GLY A 158 6.95 35.87 -1.40
C GLY A 158 6.44 34.47 -1.70
N CYS A 159 6.97 33.43 -1.01
CA CYS A 159 6.30 32.13 -1.03
C CYS A 159 4.95 32.22 -0.31
N LYS A 160 3.96 31.46 -0.76
CA LYS A 160 2.72 31.22 -0.01
C LYS A 160 2.72 29.75 0.41
N PRO A 161 2.87 29.43 1.71
CA PRO A 161 2.92 28.05 2.14
C PRO A 161 1.52 27.45 1.99
N GLU A 162 1.47 26.18 1.62
CA GLU A 162 0.25 25.38 1.65
C GLU A 162 0.36 24.34 2.76
N ASN A 163 -0.78 23.99 3.34
CA ASN A 163 -0.86 23.02 4.42
C ASN A 163 -1.81 21.87 4.07
N PRO A 164 -1.49 21.11 3.00
CA PRO A 164 -2.38 20.06 2.55
C PRO A 164 -2.49 18.94 3.59
N ASN A 165 -3.62 18.23 3.60
CA ASN A 165 -3.78 17.03 4.43
C ASN A 165 -2.92 15.87 3.91
N ARG A 166 -2.70 15.86 2.59
CA ARG A 166 -2.04 14.77 1.86
C ARG A 166 -1.08 15.33 0.82
N VAL A 167 0.18 14.92 0.91
CA VAL A 167 1.22 15.24 -0.08
C VAL A 167 1.64 13.98 -0.80
N PHE A 168 1.72 14.03 -2.12
CA PHE A 168 2.31 12.98 -2.95
C PHE A 168 3.68 13.45 -3.44
N PHE A 169 4.74 12.81 -2.97
CA PHE A 169 6.04 12.90 -3.61
C PHE A 169 6.11 11.84 -4.71
N LEU A 170 5.93 12.30 -5.95
CA LEU A 170 6.05 11.48 -7.14
C LEU A 170 7.54 11.20 -7.41
N ASP A 171 7.99 9.99 -7.13
CA ASP A 171 9.37 9.57 -7.35
C ASP A 171 9.56 9.14 -8.81
N VAL A 172 10.21 10.00 -9.60
CA VAL A 172 10.69 9.62 -10.92
C VAL A 172 12.10 9.00 -10.80
N PRO A 173 12.31 7.76 -11.30
CA PRO A 173 13.60 7.08 -11.19
C PRO A 173 14.75 7.92 -11.73
N GLN A 174 15.84 7.96 -10.95
CA GLN A 174 17.07 8.71 -11.23
C GLN A 174 16.92 10.25 -11.30
N ALA A 175 15.81 10.80 -10.80
CA ALA A 175 15.58 12.25 -10.70
C ALA A 175 15.85 12.81 -9.29
N GLY A 176 16.64 12.11 -8.46
CA GLY A 176 17.04 12.57 -7.12
C GLY A 176 16.17 12.09 -5.96
N SER A 177 15.24 11.19 -6.21
CA SER A 177 14.38 10.61 -5.19
C SER A 177 15.14 9.86 -4.09
N GLN A 178 16.24 9.19 -4.43
CA GLN A 178 17.10 8.53 -3.43
C GLN A 178 17.62 9.53 -2.39
N LYS A 179 18.10 10.71 -2.83
CA LYS A 179 18.53 11.80 -1.94
C LYS A 179 17.37 12.25 -1.04
N PHE A 180 16.18 12.47 -1.61
CA PHE A 180 14.97 12.84 -0.86
C PHE A 180 14.51 11.76 0.14
N SER A 181 14.55 10.48 -0.23
CA SER A 181 14.04 9.37 0.58
C SER A 181 14.80 9.20 1.90
N SER A 182 16.11 9.41 1.88
CA SER A 182 16.95 9.37 3.08
C SER A 182 16.54 10.47 4.07
N LEU A 183 16.24 11.65 3.54
CA LEU A 183 15.84 12.80 4.34
C LEU A 183 14.42 12.63 4.89
N MET A 184 13.47 12.16 4.07
CA MET A 184 12.12 11.87 4.53
C MET A 184 12.11 10.82 5.66
N ASN A 185 13.00 9.83 5.60
CA ASN A 185 13.15 8.86 6.68
C ASN A 185 13.70 9.48 7.98
N THR A 186 14.43 10.59 7.89
CA THR A 186 14.90 11.34 9.05
C THR A 186 13.77 12.20 9.60
N LEU A 187 13.10 12.96 8.73
CA LEU A 187 12.00 13.85 9.12
C LEU A 187 10.79 13.09 9.70
N LYS A 188 10.46 11.89 9.21
CA LYS A 188 9.34 11.09 9.73
C LYS A 188 9.46 10.76 11.22
N ASN A 189 10.68 10.75 11.77
CA ASN A 189 10.91 10.43 13.18
C ASN A 189 10.70 11.66 14.09
N VAL A 190 10.70 12.86 13.50
CA VAL A 190 10.59 14.12 14.21
C VAL A 190 9.22 14.75 14.00
N LYS A 191 8.65 14.61 12.79
CA LYS A 191 7.38 15.21 12.37
C LYS A 191 6.23 14.21 12.49
N GLU A 192 5.03 14.71 12.72
CA GLU A 192 3.82 13.90 12.97
C GLU A 192 2.94 13.73 11.74
N TRP A 193 3.58 13.32 10.66
CA TRP A 193 2.88 12.83 9.48
C TRP A 193 3.33 11.40 9.21
N GLU A 194 2.44 10.62 8.62
CA GLU A 194 2.74 9.23 8.26
C GLU A 194 3.38 9.21 6.86
N LEU A 195 4.58 8.62 6.77
CA LEU A 195 5.21 8.29 5.51
C LEU A 195 4.58 7.02 4.94
N VAL A 196 3.77 7.16 3.90
CA VAL A 196 3.13 6.04 3.22
C VAL A 196 3.91 5.71 1.96
N SER A 197 4.63 4.59 1.96
CA SER A 197 5.34 4.13 0.76
C SER A 197 4.34 3.58 -0.27
N VAL A 198 4.24 4.26 -1.41
CA VAL A 198 3.44 3.81 -2.56
C VAL A 198 4.36 3.06 -3.50
N ARG A 199 4.11 1.76 -3.63
CA ARG A 199 4.87 0.87 -4.49
C ARG A 199 4.39 0.98 -5.95
N ALA A 200 5.34 1.04 -6.89
CA ALA A 200 5.11 1.18 -8.33
C ALA A 200 4.30 0.02 -8.96
N TRP A 201 2.99 0.20 -9.14
CA TRP A 201 2.10 -0.80 -9.75
C TRP A 201 2.63 -1.44 -11.05
N ARG A 202 3.11 -0.60 -11.97
CA ARG A 202 3.79 -1.03 -13.20
C ARG A 202 5.17 -0.40 -13.28
N ASP A 203 6.06 -1.17 -13.87
CA ASP A 203 7.26 -0.62 -14.44
C ASP A 203 6.83 0.30 -15.59
N ALA A 204 7.10 1.60 -15.46
CA ALA A 204 6.69 2.59 -16.46
C ALA A 204 7.36 2.35 -17.82
N VAL A 205 8.45 1.58 -17.86
CA VAL A 205 9.12 1.16 -19.10
C VAL A 205 8.62 -0.18 -19.58
N TYR A 206 8.60 -1.23 -18.78
CA TYR A 206 8.18 -2.54 -19.31
C TYR A 206 6.65 -2.69 -19.42
N ALA A 207 5.90 -1.75 -18.83
CA ALA A 207 4.46 -1.85 -18.62
C ALA A 207 4.05 -3.17 -17.94
N ALA A 208 4.99 -3.81 -17.23
CA ALA A 208 4.76 -5.07 -16.56
C ALA A 208 4.31 -4.81 -15.12
N PRO A 209 3.28 -5.51 -14.61
CA PRO A 209 2.90 -5.45 -13.20
C PRO A 209 4.08 -5.87 -12.32
N VAL A 210 4.52 -5.02 -11.40
CA VAL A 210 5.73 -5.30 -10.59
C VAL A 210 5.38 -6.06 -9.31
N PHE A 211 4.17 -5.88 -8.79
CA PHE A 211 3.74 -6.38 -7.47
C PHE A 211 2.88 -7.63 -7.48
N LEU A 212 2.54 -8.15 -8.65
CA LEU A 212 1.85 -9.42 -8.76
C LEU A 212 2.82 -10.59 -8.74
N SER A 213 2.44 -11.62 -7.98
CA SER A 213 3.05 -12.94 -8.12
C SER A 213 2.97 -13.38 -9.60
N PRO A 214 3.92 -14.17 -10.11
CA PRO A 214 3.85 -14.67 -11.48
C PRO A 214 2.51 -15.33 -11.83
N ALA A 215 1.90 -16.05 -10.88
CA ALA A 215 0.57 -16.63 -11.03
C ALA A 215 -0.51 -15.54 -11.26
N SER A 216 -0.54 -14.51 -10.42
CA SER A 216 -1.52 -13.42 -10.52
C SER A 216 -1.36 -12.59 -11.81
N ARG A 217 -0.15 -12.49 -12.37
CA ARG A 217 0.10 -11.78 -13.66
C ARG A 217 -0.60 -12.46 -14.84
N THR A 218 -0.84 -13.77 -14.75
CA THR A 218 -1.57 -14.51 -15.81
C THR A 218 -3.08 -14.45 -15.63
N THR A 219 -3.56 -14.05 -14.45
CA THR A 219 -4.97 -14.09 -14.08
C THR A 219 -5.72 -12.81 -14.44
N TYR A 220 -5.06 -11.64 -14.37
CA TYR A 220 -5.70 -10.35 -14.61
C TYR A 220 -5.24 -9.74 -15.92
N SER A 221 -6.17 -9.16 -16.67
CA SER A 221 -5.81 -8.25 -17.75
C SER A 221 -5.16 -6.98 -17.18
N ASP A 222 -4.47 -6.24 -18.04
CA ASP A 222 -3.85 -4.98 -17.66
C ASP A 222 -4.89 -3.94 -17.21
N GLU A 223 -6.05 -3.93 -17.87
CA GLU A 223 -7.19 -3.09 -17.54
C GLU A 223 -7.79 -3.45 -16.17
N ASP A 224 -8.00 -4.75 -15.89
CA ASP A 224 -8.52 -5.20 -14.58
C ASP A 224 -7.58 -4.79 -13.46
N TYR A 225 -6.27 -4.93 -13.68
CA TYR A 225 -5.28 -4.60 -12.67
C TYR A 225 -5.15 -3.09 -12.44
N GLU A 226 -5.35 -2.26 -13.47
CA GLU A 226 -5.47 -0.81 -13.32
C GLU A 226 -6.67 -0.46 -12.43
N VAL A 227 -7.84 -1.10 -12.65
CA VAL A 227 -9.04 -0.88 -11.83
C VAL A 227 -8.78 -1.24 -10.38
N ILE A 228 -8.18 -2.41 -10.12
CA ILE A 228 -7.84 -2.86 -8.75
C ILE A 228 -6.88 -1.88 -8.08
N TYR A 229 -5.83 -1.46 -8.79
CA TYR A 229 -4.86 -0.53 -8.24
C TYR A 229 -5.45 0.85 -7.95
N ARG A 230 -6.25 1.39 -8.87
CA ARG A 230 -6.95 2.67 -8.67
C ARG A 230 -7.92 2.58 -7.49
N SER A 231 -8.62 1.46 -7.32
CA SER A 231 -9.45 1.20 -6.16
C SER A 231 -8.64 1.17 -4.86
N ASN A 232 -7.51 0.46 -4.85
CA ASN A 232 -6.63 0.41 -3.68
C ASN A 232 -6.02 1.77 -3.33
N MET A 233 -5.62 2.56 -4.33
CA MET A 233 -5.13 3.92 -4.13
C MET A 233 -6.20 4.85 -3.65
N ALA A 234 -7.40 4.78 -4.23
CA ALA A 234 -8.54 5.52 -3.74
C ALA A 234 -8.86 5.15 -2.29
N ASN A 235 -8.83 3.88 -1.92
CA ASN A 235 -9.09 3.45 -0.55
C ASN A 235 -8.01 3.96 0.42
N LEU A 236 -6.74 3.93 0.02
CA LEU A 236 -5.63 4.45 0.82
C LEU A 236 -5.68 5.99 0.96
N ILE A 237 -6.08 6.69 -0.11
CA ILE A 237 -6.30 8.14 -0.13
C ILE A 237 -7.57 8.54 0.61
N ASN A 238 -8.57 7.67 0.72
CA ASN A 238 -9.84 8.01 1.35
C ASN A 238 -9.93 7.50 2.79
N ALA A 239 -8.98 6.67 3.22
CA ALA A 239 -8.88 6.23 4.60
C ALA A 239 -8.88 7.46 5.52
N LEU A 240 -9.91 7.52 6.39
CA LEU A 240 -10.05 8.51 7.43
C LEU A 240 -8.96 8.24 8.47
N VAL A 241 -7.90 9.04 8.41
CA VAL A 241 -6.85 9.04 9.42
C VAL A 241 -6.80 10.39 10.12
N PRO A 242 -6.54 10.39 11.44
CA PRO A 242 -6.50 11.63 12.22
C PRO A 242 -5.26 12.48 11.92
N HIS A 243 -4.26 11.93 11.22
CA HIS A 243 -2.97 12.57 10.95
C HIS A 243 -2.71 12.78 9.46
N ARG A 244 -1.82 13.72 9.15
CA ARG A 244 -1.37 14.05 7.80
C ARG A 244 -0.57 12.90 7.19
N ARG A 245 -0.62 12.75 5.87
CA ARG A 245 0.12 11.72 5.14
C ARG A 245 1.02 12.30 4.05
N LEU A 246 2.23 11.78 3.97
CA LEU A 246 3.12 11.96 2.83
C LEU A 246 3.24 10.62 2.11
N PHE A 247 2.69 10.55 0.91
CA PHE A 247 2.81 9.41 0.03
C PHE A 247 4.10 9.53 -0.77
N TYR A 248 4.97 8.53 -0.68
CA TYR A 248 6.25 8.51 -1.38
C TYR A 248 6.37 7.27 -2.25
N GLY A 249 6.67 7.46 -3.53
CA GLY A 249 7.16 6.38 -4.37
C GLY A 249 6.83 6.55 -5.85
N SER A 250 7.33 5.60 -6.65
CA SER A 250 7.27 5.68 -8.10
C SER A 250 5.92 5.22 -8.64
N SER A 251 4.85 5.94 -8.32
CA SER A 251 3.54 5.79 -8.97
C SER A 251 3.39 6.76 -10.13
N PHE A 252 2.33 6.63 -10.94
CA PHE A 252 1.92 7.69 -11.87
C PHE A 252 1.07 8.73 -11.16
N VAL A 253 0.88 9.91 -11.76
CA VAL A 253 -0.10 10.90 -11.29
C VAL A 253 -1.51 10.30 -11.31
N HIS A 254 -2.22 10.42 -10.19
CA HIS A 254 -3.60 9.94 -10.09
C HIS A 254 -4.58 11.07 -10.35
N ASP A 255 -5.65 10.78 -11.10
CA ASP A 255 -6.76 11.72 -11.24
C ASP A 255 -7.49 11.86 -9.91
N LEU A 256 -7.32 13.02 -9.27
CA LEU A 256 -7.93 13.33 -7.97
C LEU A 256 -9.46 13.37 -8.05
N ASN A 257 -10.07 13.46 -9.24
CA ASN A 257 -11.53 13.38 -9.37
C ASN A 257 -12.08 11.96 -9.10
N LEU A 258 -11.23 10.93 -9.14
CA LEU A 258 -11.62 9.55 -8.83
C LEU A 258 -11.90 9.32 -7.35
N THR A 259 -11.52 10.27 -6.50
CA THR A 259 -11.72 10.20 -5.06
C THR A 259 -12.99 10.98 -4.67
N SER A 260 -14.08 10.78 -5.43
CA SER A 260 -15.35 11.54 -5.30
C SER A 260 -16.03 11.45 -3.92
N ASN A 261 -15.60 10.50 -3.08
CA ASN A 261 -16.05 10.34 -1.69
C ASN A 261 -15.09 10.96 -0.66
N VAL A 262 -14.02 11.64 -1.08
CA VAL A 262 -13.15 12.38 -0.17
C VAL A 262 -13.97 13.49 0.45
N ASN A 263 -13.89 13.57 1.78
CA ASN A 263 -14.41 14.66 2.56
C ASN A 263 -13.98 15.96 1.87
N ARG A 264 -14.90 16.81 1.39
CA ARG A 264 -14.59 17.95 0.49
C ARG A 264 -13.55 18.95 1.04
N ASN A 265 -13.18 18.79 2.31
CA ASN A 265 -12.21 19.62 3.00
C ASN A 265 -10.78 19.06 2.96
N ASP A 266 -10.57 17.79 2.56
CA ASP A 266 -9.23 17.20 2.45
C ASP A 266 -8.52 17.74 1.21
N THR A 267 -7.39 18.39 1.43
CA THR A 267 -6.56 18.97 0.36
C THR A 267 -5.42 18.03 -0.01
N VAL A 268 -5.27 17.74 -1.31
CA VAL A 268 -4.23 16.87 -1.87
C VAL A 268 -3.33 17.65 -2.80
N ARG A 269 -2.01 17.55 -2.61
CA ARG A 269 -1.00 18.19 -3.47
C ARG A 269 0.08 17.21 -3.90
N TYR A 270 0.61 17.42 -5.09
CA TYR A 270 1.78 16.71 -5.58
C TYR A 270 3.03 17.59 -5.52
N ILE A 271 4.16 16.95 -5.26
CA ILE A 271 5.51 17.48 -5.47
C ILE A 271 6.34 16.41 -6.18
N SER A 272 7.37 16.81 -6.91
CA SER A 272 8.27 15.89 -7.59
C SER A 272 9.57 16.57 -7.99
N MET A 273 10.50 15.80 -8.52
CA MET A 273 11.76 16.27 -9.07
C MET A 273 11.87 15.78 -10.52
N VAL A 274 12.43 16.62 -11.39
CA VAL A 274 12.88 16.23 -12.73
C VAL A 274 14.39 16.38 -12.84
N ARG A 275 14.98 15.69 -13.81
CA ARG A 275 16.40 15.76 -14.16
C ARG A 275 16.55 15.94 -15.66
N GLU A 276 17.65 16.53 -16.11
CA GLU A 276 17.98 16.63 -17.52
C GLU A 276 17.84 15.23 -18.17
N PRO A 277 17.05 15.09 -19.26
CA PRO A 277 16.61 13.78 -19.72
C PRO A 277 17.74 12.81 -20.11
N LEU A 278 18.83 13.32 -20.69
CA LEU A 278 19.95 12.49 -21.12
C LEU A 278 20.81 12.08 -19.93
N ALA A 279 21.09 13.00 -19.01
CA ALA A 279 21.79 12.69 -17.77
C ALA A 279 21.02 11.65 -16.95
N ARG A 280 19.69 11.76 -16.89
CA ARG A 280 18.82 10.77 -16.23
C ARG A 280 18.83 9.42 -16.96
N LEU A 281 18.77 9.40 -18.29
CA LEU A 281 18.85 8.18 -19.09
C LEU A 281 20.19 7.46 -18.91
N GLN A 282 21.29 8.22 -18.90
CA GLN A 282 22.63 7.70 -18.68
C GLN A 282 22.77 7.09 -17.29
N GLU A 283 22.30 7.76 -16.24
CA GLU A 283 22.27 7.22 -14.88
C GLU A 283 21.48 5.92 -14.80
N GLN A 284 20.32 5.87 -15.44
CA GLN A 284 19.49 4.67 -15.48
C GLN A 284 20.21 3.51 -16.19
N TYR A 285 20.85 3.79 -17.33
CA TYR A 285 21.64 2.80 -18.05
C TYR A 285 22.75 2.23 -17.17
N GLU A 286 23.48 3.10 -16.47
CA GLU A 286 24.58 2.70 -15.59
C GLU A 286 24.09 1.87 -14.40
N ALA A 287 22.97 2.26 -13.78
CA ALA A 287 22.34 1.50 -12.70
C ALA A 287 21.89 0.10 -13.16
N ASP A 288 21.26 -0.01 -14.33
CA ASP A 288 20.82 -1.29 -14.90
C ASP A 288 22.02 -2.17 -15.27
N ARG A 289 23.09 -1.57 -15.80
CA ARG A 289 24.35 -2.24 -16.11
C ARG A 289 25.00 -2.82 -14.86
N GLU A 290 25.12 -2.03 -13.80
CA GLU A 290 25.69 -2.46 -12.51
C GLU A 290 24.85 -3.57 -11.89
N LEU A 291 23.52 -3.48 -11.95
CA LEU A 291 22.61 -4.50 -11.44
C LEU A 291 22.76 -5.82 -12.19
N ASP A 292 22.88 -5.78 -13.51
CA ASP A 292 23.09 -6.98 -14.33
C ASP A 292 24.48 -7.59 -14.09
N HIS A 293 25.52 -6.76 -13.86
CA HIS A 293 26.84 -7.22 -13.43
C HIS A 293 26.79 -7.92 -12.07
N LYS A 294 26.14 -7.32 -11.06
CA LYS A 294 25.93 -7.94 -9.72
C LYS A 294 25.17 -9.26 -9.79
N ARG A 295 24.27 -9.41 -10.78
CA ARG A 295 23.51 -10.65 -11.01
C ARG A 295 24.27 -11.68 -11.86
N GLY A 296 25.51 -11.40 -12.25
CA GLY A 296 26.32 -12.30 -13.07
C GLY A 296 25.74 -12.56 -14.47
N LYS A 297 24.87 -11.68 -14.97
CA LYS A 297 24.31 -11.84 -16.31
C LYS A 297 25.40 -11.57 -17.35
N LYS A 298 25.45 -12.39 -18.40
CA LYS A 298 26.36 -12.20 -19.53
C LYS A 298 25.60 -11.62 -20.73
N LYS A 299 25.13 -10.38 -20.61
CA LYS A 299 24.52 -9.66 -21.74
C LYS A 299 25.59 -8.84 -22.47
N PHE A 300 25.51 -8.77 -23.80
CA PHE A 300 26.44 -7.96 -24.60
C PHE A 300 26.43 -6.48 -24.18
N THR A 301 25.27 -5.98 -23.72
CA THR A 301 25.07 -4.58 -23.30
C THR A 301 25.88 -4.19 -22.06
N ILE A 302 26.38 -5.16 -21.29
CA ILE A 302 27.13 -4.91 -20.03
C ILE A 302 28.56 -4.45 -20.32
N ASN A 303 29.12 -4.83 -21.47
CA ASN A 303 30.49 -4.50 -21.85
C ASN A 303 30.60 -3.18 -22.64
N LEU A 304 29.47 -2.54 -22.93
CA LEU A 304 29.45 -1.25 -23.61
C LEU A 304 29.41 -0.13 -22.58
N ASN A 305 30.00 1.01 -22.91
CA ASN A 305 29.68 2.25 -22.21
C ASN A 305 28.37 2.85 -22.75
N PHE A 306 27.86 3.89 -22.07
CA PHE A 306 26.60 4.51 -22.46
C PHE A 306 26.59 5.04 -23.90
N GLU A 307 27.68 5.68 -24.33
CA GLU A 307 27.79 6.27 -25.67
C GLU A 307 27.85 5.20 -26.77
N GLU A 308 28.67 4.16 -26.59
CA GLU A 308 28.75 3.01 -27.49
C GLU A 308 27.38 2.35 -27.65
N CYS A 309 26.69 2.12 -26.53
CA CYS A 309 25.33 1.59 -26.55
C CYS A 309 24.35 2.53 -27.26
N ALA A 310 24.44 3.84 -26.99
CA ALA A 310 23.59 4.85 -27.60
C ALA A 310 23.78 4.95 -29.11
N GLN A 311 24.95 4.61 -29.67
CA GLN A 311 25.20 4.54 -31.11
C GLN A 311 24.66 3.25 -31.75
N MET A 312 24.59 2.15 -31.01
CA MET A 312 24.12 0.85 -31.52
C MET A 312 22.59 0.69 -31.43
N GLN A 313 21.90 0.58 -32.59
CA GLN A 313 20.44 0.35 -32.63
C GLN A 313 20.00 -0.89 -31.84
N VAL A 314 20.77 -1.98 -31.90
CA VAL A 314 20.45 -3.21 -31.17
C VAL A 314 20.49 -2.97 -29.66
N CYS A 315 21.44 -2.19 -29.15
CA CYS A 315 21.53 -1.85 -27.73
C CYS A 315 20.35 -0.97 -27.32
N ARG A 316 20.07 0.10 -28.09
CA ARG A 316 18.92 0.99 -27.87
C ARG A 316 17.58 0.23 -27.82
N ASN A 317 17.35 -0.70 -28.74
CA ASN A 317 16.13 -1.50 -28.79
C ASN A 317 16.04 -2.48 -27.62
N THR A 318 17.14 -3.18 -27.31
CA THR A 318 17.20 -4.16 -26.21
C THR A 318 16.91 -3.50 -24.86
N LEU A 319 17.46 -2.30 -24.66
CA LEU A 319 17.26 -1.54 -23.43
C LEU A 319 16.04 -0.62 -23.49
N GLN A 320 15.27 -0.61 -24.59
CA GLN A 320 14.08 0.23 -24.77
C GLN A 320 14.32 1.73 -24.53
N PHE A 321 15.40 2.27 -25.11
CA PHE A 321 15.78 3.68 -24.95
C PHE A 321 14.62 4.63 -25.23
N SER A 322 13.76 4.41 -26.24
CA SER A 322 12.60 5.28 -26.51
C SER A 322 11.64 5.42 -25.31
N ARG A 323 11.42 4.35 -24.55
CA ARG A 323 10.55 4.39 -23.36
C ARG A 323 11.27 5.05 -22.19
N TRP A 324 12.49 4.60 -21.88
CA TRP A 324 13.28 5.21 -20.81
C TRP A 324 13.50 6.68 -21.07
N CYS A 325 13.78 7.11 -22.30
CA CYS A 325 13.99 8.50 -22.69
C CYS A 325 12.85 9.42 -22.27
N ASN A 326 11.61 8.95 -22.38
CA ASN A 326 10.41 9.74 -22.16
C ASN A 326 9.67 9.34 -20.86
N LEU A 327 10.45 8.89 -19.88
CA LEU A 327 9.91 8.35 -18.64
C LEU A 327 9.28 9.44 -17.78
N GLN A 328 9.91 10.62 -17.67
CA GLN A 328 9.40 11.69 -16.81
C GLN A 328 8.01 12.10 -17.28
N THR A 329 7.85 12.34 -18.59
CA THR A 329 6.56 12.65 -19.23
C THR A 329 5.53 11.58 -18.94
N ARG A 330 5.89 10.30 -19.03
CA ARG A 330 4.98 9.18 -18.73
C ARG A 330 4.49 9.22 -17.28
N TYR A 331 5.36 9.52 -16.31
CA TYR A 331 5.02 9.64 -14.88
C TYR A 331 4.06 10.81 -14.61
N PHE A 332 4.37 12.01 -15.13
CA PHE A 332 3.53 13.20 -14.96
C PHE A 332 2.20 13.12 -15.72
N CYS A 333 2.14 12.40 -16.85
CA CYS A 333 0.90 12.21 -17.60
C CYS A 333 -0.16 11.45 -16.80
N GLY A 334 0.24 10.48 -15.99
CA GLY A 334 -0.69 9.71 -15.17
C GLY A 334 -1.22 8.46 -15.87
N TRP A 335 -2.54 8.32 -15.94
CA TRP A 335 -3.21 7.12 -16.45
C TRP A 335 -4.09 7.42 -17.67
N GLY A 336 -4.48 6.36 -18.37
CA GLY A 336 -5.39 6.45 -19.51
C GLY A 336 -4.70 6.45 -20.87
N LYS A 337 -5.53 6.42 -21.91
CA LYS A 337 -5.10 6.22 -23.31
C LYS A 337 -4.16 7.30 -23.81
N ASP A 338 -4.36 8.54 -23.37
CA ASP A 338 -3.52 9.68 -23.76
C ASP A 338 -2.09 9.57 -23.22
N CYS A 339 -1.89 8.76 -22.17
CA CYS A 339 -0.61 8.53 -21.54
C CYS A 339 0.10 7.26 -22.00
N LEU A 340 -0.42 6.57 -23.01
CA LEU A 340 0.23 5.39 -23.57
C LEU A 340 1.25 5.79 -24.63
N TYR A 341 2.34 5.03 -24.69
CA TYR A 341 3.26 5.10 -25.82
C TYR A 341 2.57 4.62 -27.10
N ASP A 342 3.05 5.08 -28.25
CA ASP A 342 2.57 4.58 -29.54
C ASP A 342 3.03 3.12 -29.79
N ARG A 343 2.66 2.57 -30.96
CA ARG A 343 3.03 1.20 -31.35
C ARG A 343 4.55 1.01 -31.49
N ASN A 344 5.30 2.09 -31.70
CA ASN A 344 6.75 2.10 -31.82
C ASN A 344 7.44 2.45 -30.50
N LEU A 345 6.67 2.50 -29.39
CA LEU A 345 7.14 2.80 -28.05
C LEU A 345 7.65 4.23 -27.86
N ASN A 346 7.24 5.16 -28.74
CA ASN A 346 7.56 6.57 -28.64
C ASN A 346 6.51 7.31 -27.81
N ALA A 347 6.93 8.38 -27.16
CA ALA A 347 6.00 9.32 -26.53
C ALA A 347 5.12 10.00 -27.59
N THR A 348 3.94 10.44 -27.16
CA THR A 348 2.97 11.12 -28.02
C THR A 348 2.78 12.57 -27.57
N ASN A 349 2.31 13.43 -28.48
CA ASN A 349 1.94 14.81 -28.12
C ASN A 349 0.84 14.84 -27.04
N ALA A 350 -0.14 13.92 -27.10
CA ALA A 350 -1.19 13.81 -26.09
C ALA A 350 -0.60 13.57 -24.69
N MET A 351 0.41 12.69 -24.60
CA MET A 351 1.09 12.37 -23.35
C MET A 351 1.78 13.61 -22.77
N LEU A 352 2.53 14.36 -23.59
CA LEU A 352 3.21 15.59 -23.15
C LEU A 352 2.21 16.66 -22.70
N GLN A 353 1.17 16.92 -23.49
CA GLN A 353 0.17 17.93 -23.15
C GLN A 353 -0.55 17.59 -21.86
N LYS A 354 -0.92 16.32 -21.67
CA LYS A 354 -1.56 15.86 -20.43
C LYS A 354 -0.63 15.95 -19.23
N ALA A 355 0.67 15.63 -19.39
CA ALA A 355 1.67 15.81 -18.34
C ALA A 355 1.78 17.28 -17.89
N ILE A 356 1.89 18.21 -18.83
CA ILE A 356 1.93 19.65 -18.54
C ILE A 356 0.64 20.10 -17.81
N GLN A 357 -0.52 19.69 -18.31
CA GLN A 357 -1.81 20.02 -17.67
C GLN A 357 -1.89 19.50 -16.23
N ASN A 358 -1.38 18.30 -15.96
CA ASN A 358 -1.37 17.75 -14.61
C ASN A 358 -0.41 18.53 -13.70
N ILE A 359 0.77 18.92 -14.21
CA ILE A 359 1.72 19.79 -13.48
C ILE A 359 1.05 21.11 -13.11
N GLU A 360 0.33 21.74 -14.03
CA GLU A 360 -0.36 23.01 -13.77
C GLU A 360 -1.48 22.89 -12.75
N LYS A 361 -2.24 21.78 -12.78
CA LYS A 361 -3.46 21.63 -11.97
C LYS A 361 -3.21 21.03 -10.59
N SER A 362 -2.26 20.09 -10.48
CA SER A 362 -2.16 19.20 -9.32
C SER A 362 -0.85 19.33 -8.55
N PHE A 363 0.21 19.85 -9.18
CA PHE A 363 1.51 20.00 -8.53
C PHE A 363 1.63 21.36 -7.87
N LEU A 364 2.02 21.32 -6.60
CA LEU A 364 2.39 22.51 -5.86
C LEU A 364 3.72 23.07 -6.37
N ALA A 365 4.71 22.17 -6.55
CA ALA A 365 6.00 22.49 -7.13
C ALA A 365 6.63 21.25 -7.78
N VAL A 366 7.49 21.49 -8.77
CA VAL A 366 8.36 20.48 -9.37
C VAL A 366 9.77 21.03 -9.38
N GLY A 367 10.69 20.39 -8.68
CA GLY A 367 12.08 20.82 -8.56
C GLY A 367 12.98 20.25 -9.65
N LEU A 368 14.20 20.78 -9.74
CA LEU A 368 15.24 20.34 -10.67
C LEU A 368 16.36 19.64 -9.91
N TYR A 369 16.77 18.47 -10.39
CA TYR A 369 17.87 17.73 -9.79
C TYR A 369 19.21 18.48 -9.88
N GLU A 370 19.41 19.21 -10.96
CA GLU A 370 20.58 20.05 -11.22
C GLU A 370 20.67 21.21 -10.21
N ASP A 371 19.52 21.76 -9.80
CA ASP A 371 19.40 22.83 -8.81
C ASP A 371 18.78 22.29 -7.51
N PHE A 372 19.32 21.16 -7.01
CA PHE A 372 18.78 20.46 -5.85
C PHE A 372 18.70 21.33 -4.60
N ASP A 373 19.69 22.20 -4.39
CA ASP A 373 19.76 23.10 -3.24
C ASP A 373 18.59 24.09 -3.23
N VAL A 374 18.29 24.71 -4.36
CA VAL A 374 17.13 25.60 -4.50
C VAL A 374 15.83 24.81 -4.46
N SER A 375 15.81 23.60 -5.01
CA SER A 375 14.62 22.75 -5.08
C SER A 375 14.13 22.30 -3.71
N HIS A 376 15.01 21.87 -2.81
CA HIS A 376 14.60 21.47 -1.46
C HIS A 376 14.15 22.68 -0.64
N GLN A 377 14.82 23.83 -0.76
CA GLN A 377 14.41 25.08 -0.09
C GLN A 377 13.02 25.52 -0.56
N LEU A 378 12.72 25.38 -1.86
CA LEU A 378 11.40 25.67 -2.41
C LEU A 378 10.34 24.75 -1.80
N PHE A 379 10.60 23.45 -1.67
CA PHE A 379 9.65 22.53 -1.06
C PHE A 379 9.46 22.79 0.44
N GLU A 380 10.53 23.09 1.16
CA GLU A 380 10.48 23.47 2.57
C GLU A 380 9.66 24.75 2.79
N ALA A 381 9.85 25.76 1.93
CA ALA A 381 9.09 27.01 2.02
C ALA A 381 7.60 26.87 1.65
N LEU A 382 7.26 25.90 0.79
CA LEU A 382 5.89 25.65 0.34
C LEU A 382 5.14 24.64 1.22
N LEU A 383 5.82 23.66 1.81
CA LEU A 383 5.27 22.59 2.64
C LEU A 383 6.00 22.44 3.98
N PRO A 384 6.12 23.51 4.78
CA PRO A 384 6.94 23.49 5.99
C PRO A 384 6.46 22.48 7.04
N THR A 385 5.15 22.24 7.13
CA THR A 385 4.56 21.14 7.91
C THR A 385 5.24 19.79 7.69
N TYR A 386 5.59 19.50 6.42
CA TYR A 386 6.14 18.21 6.03
C TYR A 386 7.67 18.23 5.98
N LEU A 387 8.24 19.34 5.51
CA LEU A 387 9.61 19.41 5.01
C LEU A 387 10.48 20.47 5.68
N GLU A 388 10.01 21.12 6.75
CA GLU A 388 10.89 21.96 7.57
C GLU A 388 12.02 21.14 8.19
N GLY A 389 13.24 21.68 8.13
CA GLY A 389 14.47 21.05 8.57
C GLY A 389 15.08 20.13 7.53
N LEU A 390 14.52 20.06 6.32
CA LEU A 390 15.04 19.23 5.25
C LEU A 390 16.48 19.60 4.88
N GLY A 391 16.81 20.90 4.93
CA GLY A 391 18.15 21.42 4.67
C GLY A 391 19.22 21.00 5.68
N GLU A 392 18.87 20.82 6.96
CA GLU A 392 19.85 20.55 8.04
C GLU A 392 20.48 19.16 7.95
N GLY A 393 19.77 18.19 7.36
CA GLY A 393 20.23 16.82 7.17
C GLY A 393 20.94 16.57 5.85
N LEU A 394 21.05 17.58 4.98
CA LEU A 394 21.68 17.42 3.68
C LEU A 394 23.20 17.45 3.81
N PRO A 395 23.92 16.41 3.35
CA PRO A 395 25.36 16.54 3.19
C PRO A 395 25.63 17.71 2.25
N ALA A 396 26.49 18.64 2.68
CA ALA A 396 26.87 19.82 1.91
C ALA A 396 27.11 19.42 0.45
N GLY A 397 26.30 19.99 -0.45
CA GLY A 397 26.05 19.59 -1.83
C GLY A 397 27.06 18.59 -2.39
N GLY A 398 26.72 17.30 -2.31
CA GLY A 398 27.38 16.30 -3.14
C GLY A 398 27.11 16.69 -4.59
N GLU A 399 28.12 17.27 -5.25
CA GLU A 399 28.06 17.69 -6.65
C GLU A 399 27.35 16.58 -7.42
N ALA A 400 26.30 16.95 -8.17
CA ALA A 400 25.68 16.01 -9.07
C ALA A 400 26.81 15.44 -9.93
N ALA A 401 27.07 14.13 -9.82
CA ALA A 401 28.12 13.48 -10.57
C ALA A 401 27.94 13.90 -12.02
N LYS A 402 28.95 14.62 -12.56
CA LYS A 402 28.88 15.09 -13.93
C LYS A 402 28.73 13.86 -14.80
N ALA A 403 27.59 13.78 -15.50
CA ALA A 403 27.40 12.75 -16.50
C ALA A 403 28.59 12.80 -17.46
N ALA A 404 29.12 11.62 -17.82
CA ALA A 404 30.24 11.55 -18.75
C ALA A 404 29.86 12.29 -20.03
N GLU A 405 30.79 13.10 -20.53
CA GLU A 405 30.55 13.90 -21.72
C GLU A 405 30.33 12.98 -22.92
N ILE A 406 29.18 13.13 -23.58
CA ILE A 406 28.81 12.40 -24.79
C ILE A 406 29.05 13.28 -26.01
N SER A 407 29.44 12.68 -27.14
CA SER A 407 29.61 13.43 -28.39
C SER A 407 28.33 14.17 -28.79
N GLN A 408 28.51 15.32 -29.44
CA GLN A 408 27.41 16.20 -29.83
C GLN A 408 26.43 15.51 -30.81
N ASP A 409 26.94 14.62 -31.66
CA ASP A 409 26.13 13.86 -32.61
C ASP A 409 25.20 12.87 -31.90
N VAL A 410 25.76 12.10 -30.95
CA VAL A 410 24.97 11.17 -30.11
C VAL A 410 23.97 11.93 -29.26
N LYS A 411 24.38 13.05 -28.67
CA LYS A 411 23.51 13.93 -27.89
C LYS A 411 22.32 14.42 -28.71
N SER A 412 22.56 14.86 -29.94
CA SER A 412 21.51 15.35 -30.85
C SER A 412 20.55 14.24 -31.25
N ALA A 413 21.07 13.04 -31.56
CA ALA A 413 20.26 11.88 -31.86
C ALA A 413 19.39 11.45 -30.65
N LEU A 414 19.97 11.39 -29.45
CA LEU A 414 19.24 11.02 -28.23
C LEU A 414 18.19 12.07 -27.85
N LYS A 415 18.44 13.37 -28.05
CA LYS A 415 17.43 14.42 -27.83
C LYS A 415 16.20 14.22 -28.72
N ALA A 416 16.36 13.73 -29.94
CA ALA A 416 15.22 13.40 -30.80
C ALA A 416 14.40 12.21 -30.26
N PHE A 417 15.04 11.22 -29.63
CA PHE A 417 14.35 10.12 -28.95
C PHE A 417 13.66 10.57 -27.66
N CYS A 418 14.32 11.41 -26.87
CA CYS A 418 13.85 11.94 -25.60
C CYS A 418 13.02 13.23 -25.75
N TRP A 419 12.44 13.49 -26.93
CA TRP A 419 11.87 14.80 -27.27
C TRP A 419 10.80 15.27 -26.28
N ALA A 420 9.97 14.35 -25.75
CA ALA A 420 8.88 14.71 -24.85
C ALA A 420 9.43 15.08 -23.46
N ASP A 421 10.38 14.30 -22.94
CA ASP A 421 11.04 14.64 -21.67
C ASP A 421 11.88 15.92 -21.80
N VAL A 422 12.51 16.18 -22.94
CA VAL A 422 13.21 17.45 -23.20
C VAL A 422 12.24 18.62 -23.15
N ALA A 423 11.10 18.52 -23.86
CA ALA A 423 10.09 19.57 -23.86
C ALA A 423 9.48 19.79 -22.47
N LEU A 424 9.18 18.71 -21.73
CA LEU A 424 8.69 18.78 -20.36
C LEU A 424 9.71 19.41 -19.42
N TYR A 425 10.98 19.00 -19.51
CA TYR A 425 12.06 19.52 -18.68
C TYR A 425 12.25 21.03 -18.89
N GLU A 426 12.27 21.51 -20.13
CA GLU A 426 12.37 22.95 -20.40
C GLU A 426 11.16 23.73 -19.86
N TYR A 427 9.96 23.17 -19.97
CA TYR A 427 8.76 23.75 -19.37
C TYR A 427 8.89 23.84 -17.83
N VAL A 428 9.26 22.73 -17.18
CA VAL A 428 9.43 22.67 -15.72
C VAL A 428 10.54 23.59 -15.25
N LYS A 429 11.66 23.64 -15.96
CA LYS A 429 12.79 24.53 -15.65
C LYS A 429 12.38 25.99 -15.63
N LYS A 430 11.61 26.44 -16.63
CA LYS A 430 11.05 27.80 -16.65
C LYS A 430 10.11 28.04 -15.48
N LYS A 431 9.14 27.14 -15.26
CA LYS A 431 8.17 27.24 -14.16
C LYS A 431 8.86 27.27 -12.78
N PHE A 432 9.89 26.44 -12.59
CA PHE A 432 10.69 26.36 -11.39
C PHE A 432 11.43 27.68 -11.14
N ALA A 433 12.12 28.23 -12.15
CA ALA A 433 12.81 29.51 -12.03
C ALA A 433 11.84 30.66 -11.67
N ASP A 434 10.66 30.70 -12.28
CA ASP A 434 9.62 31.68 -11.96
C ASP A 434 9.14 31.54 -10.51
N GLN A 435 8.90 30.30 -10.05
CA GLN A 435 8.50 30.02 -8.67
C GLN A 435 9.61 30.37 -7.66
N ALA A 436 10.84 29.94 -7.89
CA ALA A 436 12.00 30.23 -7.04
C ALA A 436 12.25 31.73 -6.91
N LYS A 437 12.16 32.48 -8.02
CA LYS A 437 12.24 33.94 -8.02
C LYS A 437 11.08 34.59 -7.25
N SER A 438 9.85 34.11 -7.44
CA SER A 438 8.69 34.62 -6.67
C SER A 438 8.84 34.41 -5.17
N CYS A 439 9.54 33.34 -4.81
CA CYS A 439 9.91 32.94 -3.47
C CYS A 439 11.19 33.61 -2.95
N LYS A 440 11.90 34.43 -3.76
CA LYS A 440 13.19 35.05 -3.41
C LYS A 440 14.27 34.05 -2.96
N LEU A 441 14.30 32.89 -3.60
CA LEU A 441 15.34 31.87 -3.40
C LEU A 441 16.54 32.06 -4.35
N THR A 442 16.38 32.87 -5.39
CA THR A 442 17.35 33.14 -6.46
C THR A 442 17.34 34.60 -6.87
#